data_AF-A0A961HWW6-F1
#
_entry.id   AF-A0A961HWW6-F1
#
_cell.length_a   1.000
_cell.length_b   1.000
_cell.length_c   1.000
_cell.angle_alpha   90.00
_cell.angle_beta   90.00
_cell.angle_gamma   90.00
#
_symmetry.space_group_name_H-M   'P 1'
#
loop_
_entity.id
_entity.type
_entity.pdbx_description
1 polymer ?
#
loop_
_entity_poly.entity_id
_entity_poly.type
_entity_poly.pdbx_seq_one_letter_code
_entity_poly.pdbx_strand_id
1 'polypeptide(L)'
;LGFAGGVMIAASAWGLLTPAFEMEQESGRPVWWTIPTAFLIGGLVIWLIHTILPHAHKDADGDRVEGMSASWKRTTLLIVAITIHNIPEGIAVGVAFGAAAAGAPGASIAGAAALALGIGIQNFPEGMAVALPLRREGMSIFRSFWYGQLSGIVEPLGGIFGAWLVFSSQAILPYALAFAAGAMIFVVLQEVVPESQAHGNSGYATTGGMIGFALMMVLDLTLG
;
A
#
# COMPACT_ATOMS: atom_id res chain seq x y z
N LEU A 1 -10.65 -4.00 5.41
CA LEU A 1 -9.47 -4.81 5.07
C LEU A 1 -9.65 -5.55 3.74
N GLY A 2 -10.56 -6.52 3.59
CA GLY A 2 -10.74 -7.19 2.28
C GLY A 2 -10.92 -6.23 1.09
N PHE A 3 -11.80 -5.24 1.23
CA PHE A 3 -11.95 -4.14 0.26
C PHE A 3 -10.65 -3.37 -0.02
N ALA A 4 -9.88 -3.03 1.01
CA ALA A 4 -8.62 -2.31 0.84
C ALA A 4 -7.61 -3.15 0.05
N GLY A 5 -7.46 -4.43 0.40
CA GLY A 5 -6.60 -5.36 -0.35
C GLY A 5 -7.00 -5.47 -1.83
N GLY A 6 -8.30 -5.45 -2.13
CA GLY A 6 -8.79 -5.40 -3.51
C GLY A 6 -8.34 -4.15 -4.27
N VAL A 7 -8.48 -2.97 -3.64
CA VAL A 7 -8.02 -1.69 -4.21
C VAL A 7 -6.51 -1.70 -4.41
N MET A 8 -5.73 -2.13 -3.41
CA MET A 8 -4.26 -2.19 -3.47
C MET A 8 -3.74 -3.09 -4.59
N ILE A 9 -4.34 -4.27 -4.79
CA ILE A 9 -3.96 -5.18 -5.89
C ILE A 9 -4.20 -4.50 -7.24
N ALA A 10 -5.39 -3.92 -7.43
CA ALA A 10 -5.74 -3.23 -8.66
C ALA A 10 -4.83 -2.01 -8.91
N ALA A 11 -4.59 -1.18 -7.89
CA ALA A 11 -3.70 -0.02 -7.95
C ALA A 11 -2.26 -0.43 -8.28
N SER A 12 -1.78 -1.54 -7.72
CA SER A 12 -0.45 -2.08 -8.05
C SER A 12 -0.36 -2.53 -9.50
N ALA A 13 -1.40 -3.17 -10.04
CA ALA A 13 -1.43 -3.65 -11.41
C ALA A 13 -1.49 -2.48 -12.41
N TRP A 14 -2.49 -1.62 -12.30
CA TRP A 14 -2.77 -0.59 -13.31
C TRP A 14 -2.13 0.76 -12.98
N GLY A 15 -2.20 1.19 -11.72
CA GLY A 15 -1.65 2.49 -11.33
C GLY A 15 -0.12 2.54 -11.22
N LEU A 16 0.54 1.38 -11.11
CA LEU A 16 2.00 1.31 -10.89
C LEU A 16 2.73 0.47 -11.93
N LEU A 17 2.37 -0.82 -12.08
CA LEU A 17 3.09 -1.72 -12.97
C LEU A 17 2.90 -1.39 -14.45
N THR A 18 1.67 -1.08 -14.90
CA THR A 18 1.42 -0.70 -16.29
C THR A 18 2.28 0.49 -16.74
N PRO A 19 2.27 1.66 -16.04
CA PRO A 19 3.17 2.76 -16.37
C PRO A 19 4.64 2.36 -16.32
N ALA A 20 5.05 1.57 -15.32
CA ALA A 20 6.45 1.11 -15.22
C ALA A 20 6.89 0.30 -16.45
N PHE A 21 6.02 -0.58 -16.96
CA PHE A 21 6.29 -1.37 -18.16
C PHE A 21 6.41 -0.49 -19.41
N GLU A 22 5.50 0.47 -19.59
CA GLU A 22 5.49 1.37 -20.75
C GLU A 22 6.76 2.23 -20.80
N MET A 23 7.15 2.81 -19.66
CA MET A 23 8.35 3.65 -19.55
C MET A 23 9.65 2.87 -19.79
N GLU A 24 9.73 1.62 -19.33
CA GLU A 24 10.90 0.77 -19.53
C GLU A 24 10.99 0.26 -20.98
N GLN A 25 9.85 0.02 -21.64
CA GLN A 25 9.82 -0.38 -23.05
C GLN A 25 10.42 0.70 -23.95
N GLU A 26 10.09 1.97 -23.70
CA GLU A 26 10.65 3.10 -24.44
C GLU A 26 12.15 3.29 -24.21
N SER A 27 12.64 2.86 -23.05
CA SER A 27 14.08 2.94 -22.69
C SER A 27 14.95 1.91 -23.43
N GLY A 28 14.35 0.96 -24.17
CA GLY A 28 15.05 -0.08 -24.92
C GLY A 28 15.76 -1.13 -24.05
N ARG A 29 15.50 -1.11 -22.74
CA ARG A 29 16.05 -2.07 -21.76
C ARG A 29 15.19 -3.33 -21.72
N PRO A 30 15.71 -4.47 -21.25
CA PRO A 30 14.95 -5.71 -21.29
C PRO A 30 13.96 -5.75 -20.11
N VAL A 31 12.75 -5.24 -20.37
CA VAL A 31 11.63 -5.07 -19.43
C VAL A 31 11.32 -6.32 -18.63
N TRP A 32 11.45 -7.49 -19.27
CA TRP A 32 11.15 -8.80 -18.67
C TRP A 32 12.00 -9.14 -17.43
N TRP A 33 13.17 -8.50 -17.24
CA TRP A 33 13.97 -8.69 -16.03
C TRP A 33 13.99 -7.46 -15.14
N THR A 34 14.05 -6.25 -15.71
CA THR A 34 14.25 -5.03 -14.90
C THR A 34 13.05 -4.72 -14.02
N ILE A 35 11.83 -4.75 -14.56
CA ILE A 35 10.60 -4.46 -13.80
C ILE A 35 10.31 -5.55 -12.75
N PRO A 36 10.34 -6.86 -13.09
CA PRO A 36 10.14 -7.89 -12.07
C PRO A 36 11.21 -7.88 -10.98
N THR A 37 12.47 -7.54 -11.31
CA THR A 37 13.53 -7.42 -10.31
C THR A 37 13.24 -6.29 -9.33
N ALA A 38 12.87 -5.11 -9.82
CA ALA A 38 12.50 -3.98 -8.97
C ALA A 38 11.28 -4.30 -8.09
N PHE A 39 10.27 -4.98 -8.65
CA PHE A 39 9.11 -5.48 -7.90
C PHE A 39 9.52 -6.44 -6.77
N LEU A 40 10.35 -7.44 -7.06
CA LEU A 40 10.83 -8.39 -6.05
C LEU A 40 11.68 -7.72 -4.97
N ILE A 41 12.50 -6.72 -5.33
CA ILE A 41 13.25 -5.92 -4.36
C ILE A 41 12.31 -5.14 -3.45
N GLY A 42 11.22 -4.58 -3.99
CA GLY A 42 10.17 -3.92 -3.20
C GLY A 42 9.58 -4.84 -2.13
N GLY A 43 9.15 -6.04 -2.55
CA GLY A 43 8.64 -7.04 -1.61
C GLY A 43 9.70 -7.50 -0.60
N LEU A 44 10.95 -7.71 -1.04
CA LEU A 44 12.05 -8.10 -0.16
C LEU A 44 12.34 -7.05 0.91
N VAL A 45 12.30 -5.75 0.56
CA VAL A 45 12.52 -4.67 1.53
C VAL A 45 11.44 -4.67 2.61
N ILE A 46 10.16 -4.82 2.24
CA ILE A 46 9.08 -4.92 3.23
C ILE A 46 9.23 -6.19 4.07
N TRP A 47 9.55 -7.32 3.45
CA TRP A 47 9.82 -8.57 4.18
C TRP A 47 10.94 -8.43 5.22
N LEU A 48 12.04 -7.76 4.87
CA LEU A 48 13.13 -7.47 5.81
C LEU A 48 12.67 -6.57 6.96
N ILE A 49 11.91 -5.51 6.65
CA ILE A 49 11.34 -4.61 7.65
C ILE A 49 10.43 -5.39 8.61
N HIS A 50 9.57 -6.26 8.08
CA HIS A 50 8.70 -7.16 8.84
C HIS A 50 9.46 -8.13 9.72
N THR A 51 10.58 -8.67 9.23
CA THR A 51 11.40 -9.62 9.99
C THR A 51 12.09 -8.95 11.18
N ILE A 52 12.49 -7.68 11.03
CA ILE A 52 13.16 -6.92 12.08
C ILE A 52 12.15 -6.43 13.12
N LEU A 53 10.98 -5.99 12.67
CA LEU A 53 9.98 -5.41 13.55
C LEU A 53 9.15 -6.49 14.26
N PRO A 54 8.92 -6.35 15.57
CA PRO A 54 7.99 -7.21 16.29
C PRO A 54 6.58 -6.98 15.74
N HIS A 55 5.86 -8.03 15.40
CA HIS A 55 4.46 -7.93 14.96
C HIS A 55 3.63 -9.05 15.60
N ALA A 56 2.40 -8.71 16.00
CA ALA A 56 1.49 -9.65 16.66
C ALA A 56 0.37 -10.05 15.70
N HIS A 57 0.39 -11.31 15.24
CA HIS A 57 -0.70 -11.90 14.46
C HIS A 57 -1.69 -12.61 15.40
N LYS A 58 -2.98 -12.54 15.04
CA LYS A 58 -4.01 -13.41 15.60
C LYS A 58 -4.21 -14.59 14.67
N ASP A 59 -3.61 -15.72 15.01
CA ASP A 59 -3.90 -16.99 14.34
C ASP A 59 -5.10 -17.68 15.01
N ALA A 60 -5.70 -18.64 14.30
CA ALA A 60 -6.79 -19.47 14.81
C ALA A 60 -6.45 -20.23 16.11
N ASP A 61 -5.15 -20.40 16.44
CA ASP A 61 -4.62 -21.08 17.62
C ASP A 61 -4.14 -20.15 18.76
N GLY A 62 -4.30 -18.82 18.63
CA GLY A 62 -3.93 -17.83 19.67
C GLY A 62 -3.01 -16.70 19.17
N ASP A 63 -2.54 -15.86 20.10
CA ASP A 63 -1.61 -14.76 19.80
C ASP A 63 -0.21 -15.33 19.50
N ARG A 64 0.31 -15.09 18.28
CA ARG A 64 1.72 -15.34 17.93
C ARG A 64 2.43 -14.01 17.69
N VAL A 65 3.55 -13.80 18.37
CA VAL A 65 4.43 -12.66 18.15
C VAL A 65 5.56 -13.13 17.24
N GLU A 66 5.62 -12.59 16.03
CA GLU A 66 6.70 -12.80 15.07
C GLU A 66 7.66 -11.59 15.08
N GLY A 67 8.87 -11.78 14.55
CA GLY A 67 9.94 -10.77 14.60
C GLY A 67 10.72 -10.75 15.92
N MET A 68 11.57 -9.74 16.11
CA MET A 68 12.38 -9.62 17.33
C MET A 68 11.51 -9.44 18.57
N SER A 69 11.83 -10.10 19.69
CA SER A 69 11.06 -9.98 20.93
C SER A 69 11.05 -8.53 21.42
N ALA A 70 9.90 -7.87 21.44
CA ALA A 70 9.73 -6.56 22.07
C ALA A 70 8.60 -6.58 23.09
N SER A 71 8.76 -5.82 24.17
CA SER A 71 7.78 -5.64 25.24
C SER A 71 6.64 -4.68 24.87
N TRP A 72 6.34 -4.52 23.58
CA TRP A 72 5.43 -3.50 23.09
C TRP A 72 3.99 -3.95 23.20
N LYS A 73 3.07 -3.02 23.51
CA LYS A 73 1.64 -3.33 23.55
C LYS A 73 1.18 -3.69 22.13
N ARG A 74 0.27 -4.67 22.02
CA ARG A 74 -0.34 -5.12 20.75
C ARG A 74 -0.80 -3.97 19.87
N THR A 75 -1.43 -2.96 20.45
CA THR A 75 -1.92 -1.79 19.72
C THR A 75 -0.82 -0.90 19.18
N THR A 76 0.34 -0.83 19.87
CA THR A 76 1.52 -0.16 19.34
C THR A 76 2.06 -0.90 18.12
N LEU A 77 2.10 -2.24 18.16
CA LEU A 77 2.53 -3.06 17.02
C LEU A 77 1.61 -2.87 15.81
N LEU A 78 0.29 -2.86 16.03
CA LEU A 78 -0.72 -2.59 14.98
C LEU A 78 -0.57 -1.21 14.34
N ILE A 79 -0.36 -0.16 15.14
CA ILE A 79 -0.17 1.19 14.62
C ILE A 79 1.11 1.25 13.79
N VAL A 80 2.21 0.67 14.27
CA VAL A 80 3.52 0.68 13.60
C VAL A 80 3.46 -0.07 12.28
N ALA A 81 2.83 -1.26 12.27
CA ALA A 81 2.60 -2.03 11.07
C ALA A 81 1.89 -1.18 10.01
N ILE A 82 0.70 -0.68 10.34
CA ILE A 82 -0.13 0.11 9.41
C ILE A 82 0.59 1.39 8.96
N THR A 83 1.31 2.08 9.85
CA THR A 83 2.13 3.22 9.47
C THR A 83 3.22 2.85 8.46
N ILE A 84 3.84 1.68 8.55
CA ILE A 84 4.85 1.28 7.57
C ILE A 84 4.21 0.96 6.21
N HIS A 85 3.00 0.39 6.21
CA HIS A 85 2.25 0.09 4.98
C HIS A 85 1.81 1.33 4.22
N ASN A 86 1.57 2.42 4.94
CA ASN A 86 1.21 3.71 4.36
C ASN A 86 2.41 4.40 3.65
N ILE A 87 3.65 3.95 3.86
CA ILE A 87 4.82 4.52 3.17
C ILE A 87 4.79 4.19 1.66
N PRO A 88 4.68 2.92 1.22
CA PRO A 88 4.49 2.58 -0.19
C PRO A 88 3.34 3.32 -0.87
N GLU A 89 2.20 3.49 -0.20
CA GLU A 89 1.04 4.22 -0.73
C GLU A 89 1.34 5.70 -0.99
N GLY A 90 1.96 6.37 -0.02
CA GLY A 90 2.41 7.74 -0.19
C GLY A 90 3.36 7.88 -1.37
N ILE A 91 4.38 7.02 -1.43
CA ILE A 91 5.36 7.01 -2.53
C ILE A 91 4.66 6.80 -3.88
N ALA A 92 3.73 5.84 -3.97
CA ALA A 92 2.95 5.56 -5.18
C ALA A 92 2.22 6.81 -5.70
N VAL A 93 1.49 7.52 -4.84
CA VAL A 93 0.79 8.77 -5.19
C VAL A 93 1.79 9.85 -5.65
N GLY A 94 2.88 10.04 -4.89
CA GLY A 94 3.91 11.02 -5.20
C GLY A 94 4.59 10.79 -6.54
N VAL A 95 4.97 9.54 -6.80
CA VAL A 95 5.61 9.12 -8.04
C VAL A 95 4.67 9.29 -9.23
N ALA A 96 3.39 8.91 -9.10
CA ALA A 96 2.40 9.09 -10.17
C ALA A 96 2.20 10.57 -10.54
N PHE A 97 2.02 11.46 -9.56
CA PHE A 97 1.91 12.89 -9.82
C PHE A 97 3.22 13.50 -10.33
N GLY A 98 4.36 13.06 -9.81
CA GLY A 98 5.68 13.47 -10.30
C GLY A 98 5.89 13.09 -11.76
N ALA A 99 5.52 11.86 -12.15
CA ALA A 99 5.60 11.36 -13.51
C ALA A 99 4.73 12.18 -14.47
N ALA A 100 3.48 12.44 -14.07
CA ALA A 100 2.56 13.29 -14.83
C ALA A 100 3.10 14.72 -15.00
N ALA A 101 3.65 15.31 -13.93
CA ALA A 101 4.25 16.65 -13.97
C ALA A 101 5.52 16.72 -14.82
N ALA A 102 6.28 15.63 -14.88
CA ALA A 102 7.49 15.50 -15.67
C ALA A 102 7.23 15.20 -17.17
N GLY A 103 5.96 15.03 -17.56
CA GLY A 103 5.59 14.68 -18.93
C GLY A 103 6.02 13.27 -19.32
N ALA A 104 6.08 12.35 -18.34
CA ALA A 104 6.54 11.00 -18.60
C ALA A 104 5.54 10.22 -19.49
N PRO A 105 6.04 9.36 -20.39
CA PRO A 105 5.19 8.52 -21.23
C PRO A 105 4.26 7.64 -20.39
N GLY A 106 2.99 7.54 -20.79
CA GLY A 106 1.97 6.77 -20.07
C GLY A 106 1.47 7.42 -18.76
N ALA A 107 2.08 8.52 -18.30
CA ALA A 107 1.68 9.20 -17.07
C ALA A 107 0.72 10.37 -17.36
N SER A 108 -0.44 10.38 -16.69
CA SER A 108 -1.43 11.45 -16.80
C SER A 108 -1.82 11.99 -15.42
N ILE A 109 -2.20 13.27 -15.34
CA ILE A 109 -2.72 13.86 -14.09
C ILE A 109 -3.99 13.13 -13.66
N ALA A 110 -4.80 12.70 -14.62
CA ALA A 110 -6.06 12.03 -14.36
C ALA A 110 -5.83 10.61 -13.80
N GLY A 111 -4.86 9.84 -14.34
CA GLY A 111 -4.45 8.54 -13.80
C GLY A 111 -3.81 8.66 -12.42
N ALA A 112 -2.97 9.68 -12.18
CA ALA A 112 -2.43 9.96 -10.85
C ALA A 112 -3.55 10.32 -9.84
N ALA A 113 -4.57 11.06 -10.27
CA ALA A 113 -5.75 11.35 -9.46
C ALA A 113 -6.59 10.08 -9.21
N ALA A 114 -6.72 9.19 -10.19
CA ALA A 114 -7.40 7.90 -10.04
C ALA A 114 -6.74 7.05 -8.95
N LEU A 115 -5.41 6.93 -9.01
CA LEU A 115 -4.60 6.23 -8.01
C LEU A 115 -4.76 6.86 -6.62
N ALA A 116 -4.64 8.18 -6.53
CA ALA A 116 -4.79 8.90 -5.26
C ALA A 116 -6.19 8.77 -4.65
N LEU A 117 -7.24 8.77 -5.48
CA LEU A 117 -8.61 8.53 -5.03
C LEU A 117 -8.80 7.09 -4.56
N GLY A 118 -8.27 6.10 -5.28
CA GLY A 118 -8.29 4.70 -4.88
C GLY A 118 -7.66 4.52 -3.50
N ILE A 119 -6.43 5.01 -3.33
CA ILE A 119 -5.69 5.01 -2.05
C ILE A 119 -6.47 5.80 -0.98
N GLY A 120 -7.01 6.97 -1.29
CA GLY A 120 -7.82 7.71 -0.31
C GLY A 120 -9.06 6.94 0.17
N ILE A 121 -9.73 6.21 -0.72
CA ILE A 121 -10.94 5.45 -0.40
C ILE A 121 -10.63 4.21 0.45
N GLN A 122 -9.55 3.48 0.15
CA GLN A 122 -9.16 2.30 0.93
C GLN A 122 -8.55 2.64 2.30
N ASN A 123 -7.99 3.84 2.47
CA ASN A 123 -7.43 4.31 3.75
C ASN A 123 -8.51 4.47 4.82
N PHE A 124 -9.77 4.66 4.42
CA PHE A 124 -10.87 4.68 5.38
C PHE A 124 -11.08 3.31 6.09
N PRO A 125 -11.26 2.18 5.36
CA PRO A 125 -11.22 0.85 5.95
C PRO A 125 -9.97 0.53 6.80
N GLU A 126 -8.79 1.01 6.41
CA GLU A 126 -7.54 0.76 7.14
C GLU A 126 -7.41 1.60 8.41
N GLY A 127 -7.72 2.90 8.34
CA GLY A 127 -7.77 3.77 9.51
C GLY A 127 -8.78 3.27 10.56
N MET A 128 -9.90 2.67 10.13
CA MET A 128 -10.82 1.97 11.03
C MET A 128 -10.20 0.72 11.67
N ALA A 129 -9.33 -0.01 10.96
CA ALA A 129 -8.62 -1.16 11.51
C ALA A 129 -7.65 -0.77 12.64
N VAL A 130 -7.13 0.46 12.64
CA VAL A 130 -6.39 1.05 13.78
C VAL A 130 -7.33 1.54 14.88
N ALA A 131 -8.37 2.29 14.51
CA ALA A 131 -9.22 3.00 15.47
C ALA A 131 -10.11 2.05 16.31
N LEU A 132 -10.63 0.97 15.72
CA LEU A 132 -11.55 0.06 16.41
C LEU A 132 -10.89 -0.72 17.56
N PRO A 133 -9.68 -1.31 17.41
CA PRO A 133 -8.96 -1.91 18.51
C PRO A 133 -8.67 -0.93 19.65
N LEU A 134 -8.18 0.28 19.34
CA LEU A 134 -7.95 1.34 20.34
C LEU A 134 -9.21 1.65 21.15
N ARG A 135 -10.35 1.75 20.46
CA ARG A 135 -11.66 1.98 21.11
C ARG A 135 -12.05 0.81 22.02
N ARG A 136 -11.80 -0.44 21.61
CA ARG A 136 -12.07 -1.64 22.41
C ARG A 136 -11.20 -1.71 23.67
N GLU A 137 -10.00 -1.14 23.63
CA GLU A 137 -9.10 -1.03 24.78
C GLU A 137 -9.44 0.12 25.74
N GLY A 138 -10.59 0.78 25.55
CA GLY A 138 -11.12 1.80 26.45
C GLY A 138 -10.75 3.24 26.08
N MET A 139 -10.07 3.45 24.95
CA MET A 139 -9.79 4.81 24.46
C MET A 139 -11.08 5.52 24.04
N SER A 140 -11.13 6.85 24.20
CA SER A 140 -12.28 7.64 23.74
C SER A 140 -12.43 7.58 22.21
N ILE A 141 -13.64 7.77 21.70
CA ILE A 141 -13.94 7.74 20.25
C ILE A 141 -13.04 8.73 19.51
N PHE A 142 -12.94 9.97 20.02
CA PHE A 142 -12.13 11.02 19.40
C PHE A 142 -10.65 10.68 19.34
N ARG A 143 -10.07 10.17 20.44
CA ARG A 143 -8.66 9.77 20.45
C ARG A 143 -8.39 8.58 19.51
N SER A 144 -9.29 7.59 19.50
CA SER A 144 -9.18 6.42 18.63
C SER A 144 -9.22 6.83 17.16
N PHE A 145 -10.14 7.73 16.80
CA PHE A 145 -10.22 8.33 15.47
C PHE A 145 -8.94 9.09 15.10
N TRP A 146 -8.40 9.91 16.01
CA TRP A 146 -7.15 10.64 15.77
C TRP A 146 -5.95 9.73 15.53
N TYR A 147 -5.78 8.67 16.30
CA TYR A 147 -4.70 7.71 16.06
C TYR A 147 -4.90 6.94 14.75
N GLY A 148 -6.15 6.64 14.36
CA GLY A 148 -6.44 6.13 13.03
C GLY A 148 -5.95 7.06 11.92
N GLN A 149 -6.27 8.35 11.98
CA GLN A 149 -5.76 9.33 11.01
C GLN A 149 -4.24 9.52 11.07
N LEU A 150 -3.67 9.59 12.27
CA LEU A 150 -2.22 9.79 12.45
C LEU A 150 -1.41 8.61 11.91
N SER A 151 -1.98 7.42 11.83
CA SER A 151 -1.30 6.28 11.21
C SER A 151 -0.96 6.52 9.73
N GLY A 152 -1.76 7.35 9.03
CA GLY A 152 -1.57 7.76 7.62
C GLY A 152 -0.70 9.01 7.43
N ILE A 153 -0.13 9.60 8.49
CA ILE A 153 0.68 10.84 8.37
C ILE A 153 1.93 10.65 7.51
N VAL A 154 2.36 9.41 7.30
CA VAL A 154 3.50 9.09 6.46
C VAL A 154 3.17 9.12 4.97
N GLU A 155 1.89 9.08 4.56
CA GLU A 155 1.53 9.10 3.14
C GLU A 155 1.89 10.45 2.49
N PRO A 156 1.57 11.62 3.09
CA PRO A 156 2.04 12.90 2.56
C PRO A 156 3.56 12.99 2.48
N LEU A 157 4.28 12.44 3.47
CA LEU A 157 5.75 12.43 3.49
C LEU A 157 6.30 11.53 2.37
N GLY A 158 5.72 10.34 2.20
CA GLY A 158 6.01 9.43 1.11
C GLY A 158 5.69 10.05 -0.25
N GLY A 159 4.60 10.81 -0.36
CA GLY A 159 4.20 11.51 -1.57
C GLY A 159 5.18 12.60 -1.97
N ILE A 160 5.64 13.41 -1.01
CA ILE A 160 6.68 14.41 -1.25
C ILE A 160 7.98 13.72 -1.70
N PHE A 161 8.37 12.64 -1.01
CA PHE A 161 9.57 11.87 -1.35
C PHE A 161 9.47 11.24 -2.74
N GLY A 162 8.34 10.64 -3.08
CA GLY A 162 8.07 10.02 -4.38
C GLY A 162 8.11 11.04 -5.52
N ALA A 163 7.46 12.19 -5.35
CA ALA A 163 7.52 13.28 -6.31
C ALA A 163 8.95 13.81 -6.49
N TRP A 164 9.68 14.01 -5.39
CA TRP A 164 11.08 14.42 -5.42
C TRP A 164 11.97 13.41 -6.17
N LEU A 165 11.73 12.12 -6.01
CA LEU A 165 12.48 11.07 -6.70
C LEU A 165 12.32 11.19 -8.22
N VAL A 166 11.11 11.50 -8.71
CA VAL A 166 10.86 11.72 -10.14
C VAL A 166 11.66 12.89 -10.70
N PHE A 167 11.64 14.03 -10.01
CA PHE A 167 12.42 15.21 -10.43
C PHE A 167 13.93 15.00 -10.32
N SER A 168 14.37 14.12 -9.43
CA SER A 168 15.78 13.81 -9.24
C SER A 168 16.34 12.91 -10.34
N SER A 169 15.55 11.93 -10.82
CA SER A 169 15.97 11.06 -11.93
C SER A 169 14.78 10.39 -12.61
N GLN A 170 14.45 10.82 -13.83
CA GLN A 170 13.43 10.12 -14.63
C GLN A 170 13.85 8.68 -14.99
N ALA A 171 15.16 8.40 -15.05
CA ALA A 171 15.66 7.06 -15.35
C ALA A 171 15.39 6.03 -14.25
N ILE A 172 15.12 6.46 -13.01
CA ILE A 172 14.79 5.54 -11.90
C ILE A 172 13.29 5.25 -11.79
N LEU A 173 12.48 6.04 -12.48
CA LEU A 173 11.03 6.07 -12.34
C LEU A 173 10.34 4.71 -12.58
N PRO A 174 10.59 3.98 -13.69
CA PRO A 174 9.99 2.66 -13.89
C PRO A 174 10.34 1.69 -12.75
N TYR A 175 11.56 1.76 -12.22
CA TYR A 175 12.00 0.91 -11.13
C TYR A 175 11.37 1.31 -9.79
N ALA A 176 11.18 2.61 -9.54
CA ALA A 176 10.52 3.12 -8.35
C ALA A 176 9.03 2.71 -8.29
N LEU A 177 8.33 2.80 -9.42
CA LEU A 177 6.93 2.35 -9.56
C LEU A 177 6.82 0.84 -9.33
N ALA A 178 7.68 0.05 -9.99
CA ALA A 178 7.71 -1.40 -9.83
C ALA A 178 8.04 -1.81 -8.38
N PHE A 179 9.00 -1.13 -7.75
CA PHE A 179 9.35 -1.31 -6.33
C PHE A 179 8.14 -1.02 -5.43
N ALA A 180 7.44 0.10 -5.63
CA ALA A 180 6.25 0.44 -4.85
C ALA A 180 5.14 -0.59 -5.02
N ALA A 181 4.90 -1.08 -6.24
CA ALA A 181 3.94 -2.16 -6.49
C ALA A 181 4.33 -3.47 -5.79
N GLY A 182 5.62 -3.82 -5.80
CA GLY A 182 6.13 -5.00 -5.11
C GLY A 182 5.96 -4.95 -3.61
N ALA A 183 6.29 -3.79 -3.02
CA ALA A 183 6.05 -3.52 -1.61
C ALA A 183 4.56 -3.63 -1.27
N MET A 184 3.68 -3.00 -2.04
CA MET A 184 2.23 -3.01 -1.81
C MET A 184 1.63 -4.43 -1.94
N ILE A 185 2.01 -5.20 -2.96
CA ILE A 185 1.54 -6.59 -3.12
C ILE A 185 2.02 -7.48 -1.97
N PHE A 186 3.27 -7.33 -1.51
CA PHE A 186 3.76 -8.08 -0.36
C PHE A 186 2.87 -7.84 0.87
N VAL A 187 2.55 -6.58 1.17
CA VAL A 187 1.67 -6.20 2.30
C VAL A 187 0.28 -6.81 2.17
N VAL A 188 -0.30 -6.76 0.97
CA VAL A 188 -1.64 -7.33 0.75
C VAL A 188 -1.65 -8.83 1.05
N LEU A 189 -0.65 -9.55 0.53
CA LEU A 189 -0.58 -11.00 0.66
C LEU A 189 -0.22 -11.45 2.08
N GLN A 190 0.71 -10.75 2.72
CA GLN A 190 1.22 -11.12 4.03
C GLN A 190 0.25 -10.72 5.16
N GLU A 191 -0.45 -9.59 5.03
CA GLU A 191 -1.25 -9.04 6.12
C GLU A 191 -2.72 -8.84 5.77
N VAL A 192 -3.03 -8.08 4.72
CA VAL A 192 -4.40 -7.61 4.48
C VAL A 192 -5.34 -8.77 4.20
N VAL A 193 -4.90 -9.73 3.38
CA VAL A 193 -5.67 -10.93 3.06
C VAL A 193 -5.84 -11.81 4.31
N PRO A 194 -4.78 -12.26 5.02
CA PRO A 194 -4.94 -13.05 6.24
C PRO A 194 -5.80 -12.37 7.32
N GLU A 195 -5.52 -11.12 7.67
CA GLU A 195 -6.24 -10.39 8.73
C GLU A 195 -7.72 -10.18 8.38
N SER A 196 -8.03 -9.94 7.11
CA SER A 196 -9.43 -9.83 6.66
C SER A 196 -10.23 -11.11 6.89
N GLN A 197 -9.56 -12.27 6.91
CA GLN A 197 -10.18 -13.59 7.08
C GLN A 197 -10.07 -14.14 8.50
N ALA A 198 -9.18 -13.60 9.35
CA ALA A 198 -8.86 -14.10 10.69
C ALA A 198 -10.08 -14.21 11.64
N HIS A 199 -11.16 -13.49 11.37
CA HIS A 199 -12.36 -13.43 12.22
C HIS A 199 -13.55 -14.25 11.69
N GLY A 200 -13.30 -15.28 10.85
CA GLY A 200 -14.33 -16.20 10.35
C GLY A 200 -15.24 -15.63 9.26
N ASN A 201 -14.91 -14.45 8.71
CA ASN A 201 -15.73 -13.73 7.73
C ASN A 201 -15.16 -13.82 6.30
N SER A 202 -14.54 -14.94 5.92
CA SER A 202 -13.83 -15.10 4.64
C SER A 202 -14.69 -14.76 3.42
N GLY A 203 -16.00 -15.10 3.44
CA GLY A 203 -16.94 -14.73 2.37
C GLY A 203 -17.08 -13.21 2.20
N TYR A 204 -17.34 -12.47 3.28
CA TYR A 204 -17.43 -11.01 3.24
C TYR A 204 -16.10 -10.34 2.89
N ALA A 205 -14.98 -10.89 3.38
CA ALA A 205 -13.65 -10.42 3.05
C ALA A 205 -13.37 -10.54 1.55
N THR A 206 -13.70 -11.69 0.96
CA THR A 206 -13.55 -11.96 -0.48
C THR A 206 -14.46 -11.06 -1.31
N THR A 207 -15.75 -10.96 -0.95
CA THR A 207 -16.68 -10.04 -1.65
C THR A 207 -16.22 -8.59 -1.54
N GLY A 208 -15.75 -8.17 -0.36
CA GLY A 208 -15.16 -6.86 -0.17
C GLY A 208 -13.98 -6.63 -1.10
N GLY A 209 -13.05 -7.59 -1.20
CA GLY A 209 -11.91 -7.53 -2.10
C GLY A 209 -12.32 -7.42 -3.57
N MET A 210 -13.31 -8.20 -4.01
CA MET A 210 -13.85 -8.09 -5.37
C MET A 210 -14.45 -6.70 -5.64
N ILE A 211 -15.18 -6.13 -4.67
CA ILE A 211 -15.76 -4.79 -4.80
C ILE A 211 -14.66 -3.72 -4.84
N GLY A 212 -13.65 -3.81 -3.97
CA GLY A 212 -12.53 -2.87 -3.96
C GLY A 212 -11.73 -2.91 -5.25
N PHE A 213 -11.43 -4.11 -5.73
CA PHE A 213 -10.76 -4.32 -7.01
C PHE A 213 -11.56 -3.75 -8.18
N ALA A 214 -12.86 -4.04 -8.25
CA ALA A 214 -13.75 -3.52 -9.29
C ALA A 214 -13.88 -1.99 -9.23
N LEU A 215 -13.95 -1.41 -8.03
CA LEU A 215 -13.98 0.04 -7.85
C LEU A 215 -12.71 0.67 -8.42
N MET A 216 -11.54 0.15 -8.05
CA MET A 216 -10.27 0.67 -8.54
C MET A 216 -10.13 0.48 -10.06
N MET A 217 -10.61 -0.63 -10.61
CA MET A 217 -10.71 -0.83 -12.06
C MET A 217 -11.60 0.22 -12.73
N VAL A 218 -12.75 0.57 -12.15
CA VAL A 218 -13.60 1.64 -12.68
C VAL A 218 -12.88 2.98 -12.60
N LEU A 219 -12.19 3.30 -11.50
CA LEU A 219 -11.43 4.53 -11.37
C LEU A 219 -10.34 4.62 -12.44
N ASP A 220 -9.58 3.54 -12.64
CA ASP A 220 -8.55 3.44 -13.67
C ASP A 220 -9.14 3.62 -15.08
N LEU A 221 -10.19 2.88 -15.44
CA LEU A 221 -10.81 2.97 -16.77
C LEU A 221 -11.51 4.31 -17.08
N THR A 222 -11.92 5.05 -16.04
CA THR A 222 -12.67 6.31 -16.22
C THR A 222 -11.81 7.55 -16.11
N LEU A 223 -10.71 7.48 -15.35
CA LEU A 223 -9.84 8.61 -15.07
C LEU A 223 -8.41 8.40 -15.58
N GLY A 224 -7.98 7.16 -15.86
CA GLY A 224 -6.65 6.82 -16.37
C GLY A 224 -6.61 6.79 -17.88
#